data_AF-A0A9E4HCD8-F1
#
_entry.id   AF-A0A9E4HCD8-F1
#
_cell.length_a   1.000
_cell.length_b   1.000
_cell.length_c   1.000
_cell.angle_alpha   90.00
_cell.angle_beta   90.00
_cell.angle_gamma   90.00
#
_symmetry.space_group_name_H-M   'P 1'
#
loop_
_entity.id
_entity.type
_entity.pdbx_description
1 polymer ?
#
loop_
_entity_poly.entity_id
_entity_poly.type
_entity_poly.pdbx_seq_one_letter_code
_entity_poly.pdbx_strand_id
1 'polypeptide(L)'
;MSMSTRRESQQQQMWVQTHGLPEAPGHPFYAQLNTLLGSHGFDAFVEERYTPYYAETLGRPSIAPGVYFRMLMIGYFEGLGSERGIDWRVTDSLRLRQFLVYDLTGSVRTKA
;
A
#
# COMPACT_ATOMS: atom_id res chain seq x y z
N MET A 1 -32.35 32.15 -6.87
CA MET A 1 -30.92 31.86 -6.63
C MET A 1 -30.35 31.20 -7.88
N SER A 2 -29.29 31.74 -8.46
CA SER A 2 -28.63 31.12 -9.63
C SER A 2 -27.61 30.09 -9.13
N MET A 3 -27.81 28.81 -9.44
CA MET A 3 -26.81 27.77 -9.16
C MET A 3 -25.85 27.67 -10.35
N SER A 4 -24.59 28.03 -10.13
CA SER A 4 -23.50 27.73 -11.05
C SER A 4 -23.30 26.22 -11.12
N THR A 5 -23.45 25.61 -12.30
CA THR A 5 -23.07 24.21 -12.54
C THR A 5 -21.55 24.09 -12.56
N ARG A 6 -21.00 23.20 -11.71
CA ARG A 6 -19.57 22.90 -11.68
C ARG A 6 -19.21 22.13 -12.95
N ARG A 7 -18.38 22.70 -13.82
CA ARG A 7 -17.74 21.94 -14.90
C ARG A 7 -16.68 21.03 -14.27
N GLU A 8 -16.88 19.72 -14.35
CA GLU A 8 -15.85 18.75 -14.03
C GLU A 8 -14.79 18.79 -15.13
N SER A 9 -13.75 19.59 -14.95
CA SER A 9 -12.53 19.42 -15.73
C SER A 9 -11.89 18.11 -15.29
N GLN A 10 -12.07 17.04 -16.07
CA GLN A 10 -11.26 15.84 -15.90
C GLN A 10 -9.80 16.22 -16.12
N GLN A 11 -8.99 16.00 -15.09
CA GLN A 11 -7.55 16.16 -15.18
C GLN A 11 -7.01 15.20 -16.25
N GLN A 12 -6.36 15.75 -17.28
CA GLN A 12 -5.73 14.94 -18.33
C GLN A 12 -4.60 14.09 -17.73
N GLN A 13 -4.42 12.87 -18.25
CA GLN A 13 -3.32 12.02 -17.83
C GLN A 13 -1.99 12.71 -18.14
N MET A 14 -1.16 12.86 -17.10
CA MET A 14 0.15 13.48 -17.19
C MET A 14 1.21 12.39 -17.03
N TRP A 15 2.05 12.22 -18.06
CA TRP A 15 3.20 11.32 -17.99
C TRP A 15 4.30 12.00 -17.18
N VAL A 16 4.65 11.39 -16.04
CA VAL A 16 5.71 11.88 -15.15
C VAL A 16 6.78 10.82 -15.04
N GLN A 17 8.04 11.24 -15.20
CA GLN A 17 9.18 10.36 -14.96
C GLN A 17 9.29 10.04 -13.48
N THR A 18 8.91 8.83 -13.11
CA THR A 18 8.83 8.38 -11.71
C THR A 18 10.19 8.41 -11.02
N HIS A 19 11.27 8.14 -11.75
CA HIS A 19 12.65 8.15 -11.24
C HIS A 19 13.19 9.56 -10.93
N GLY A 20 12.54 10.62 -11.44
CA GLY A 20 12.97 12.02 -11.24
C GLY A 20 12.16 12.75 -10.17
N LEU A 21 11.21 12.07 -9.52
CA LEU A 21 10.38 12.68 -8.49
C LEU A 21 11.21 12.92 -7.22
N PRO A 22 11.17 14.13 -6.64
CA PRO A 22 11.84 14.39 -5.38
C PRO A 22 11.22 13.51 -4.29
N GLU A 23 12.06 12.74 -3.62
CA GLU A 23 11.63 11.93 -2.49
C GLU A 23 11.30 12.88 -1.34
N ALA A 24 10.02 13.00 -1.00
CA ALA A 24 9.60 13.88 0.09
C ALA A 24 10.37 13.47 1.37
N PRO A 25 10.86 14.43 2.18
CA PRO A 25 11.54 14.11 3.43
C PRO A 25 10.53 13.48 4.36
N GLY A 26 10.79 12.28 4.85
CA GLY A 26 10.11 11.91 6.07
C GLY A 26 10.40 10.54 6.55
N HIS A 27 9.50 10.14 7.44
CA HIS A 27 9.96 9.47 8.64
C HIS A 27 10.61 8.12 8.30
N PRO A 28 11.89 7.90 8.64
CA PRO A 28 12.67 6.75 8.19
C PRO A 28 12.16 5.41 8.75
N PHE A 29 11.23 5.45 9.70
CA PHE A 29 10.66 4.29 10.38
C PHE A 29 10.21 3.19 9.43
N TYR A 30 9.32 3.46 8.48
CA TYR A 30 8.81 2.41 7.59
C TYR A 30 9.87 1.87 6.62
N ALA A 31 10.86 2.68 6.26
CA ALA A 31 11.99 2.23 5.43
C ALA A 31 12.92 1.28 6.21
N GLN A 32 13.26 1.64 7.44
CA GLN A 32 14.05 0.79 8.33
C GLN A 32 13.29 -0.49 8.72
N LEU A 33 11.99 -0.38 9.01
CA LEU A 33 11.14 -1.52 9.28
C LEU A 33 11.09 -2.47 8.08
N ASN A 34 10.96 -1.94 6.85
CA ASN A 34 10.96 -2.78 5.65
C ASN A 34 12.28 -3.55 5.49
N THR A 35 13.41 -2.89 5.79
CA THR A 35 14.74 -3.52 5.77
C THR A 35 14.83 -4.64 6.82
N LEU A 36 14.34 -4.39 8.04
CA LEU A 36 14.33 -5.39 9.10
C LEU A 36 13.44 -6.59 8.74
N LEU A 37 12.21 -6.35 8.29
CA LEU A 37 11.28 -7.41 7.88
C LEU A 37 11.85 -8.23 6.70
N GLY A 38 12.49 -7.57 5.75
CA GLY A 38 13.19 -8.23 4.64
C GLY A 38 14.34 -9.11 5.12
N SER A 39 15.18 -8.61 6.04
CA SER A 39 16.33 -9.36 6.58
C SER A 39 15.93 -10.63 7.34
N HIS A 40 14.71 -10.65 7.90
CA HIS A 40 14.16 -11.80 8.62
C HIS A 40 13.21 -12.66 7.79
N GLY A 41 13.04 -12.38 6.49
CA GLY A 41 12.18 -13.18 5.61
C GLY A 41 10.69 -13.15 6.01
N PHE A 42 10.22 -12.05 6.59
CA PHE A 42 8.88 -11.94 7.18
C PHE A 42 7.77 -12.30 6.19
N ASP A 43 7.82 -11.79 4.95
CA ASP A 43 6.76 -12.00 3.97
C ASP A 43 6.64 -13.49 3.60
N ALA A 44 7.77 -14.17 3.38
CA ALA A 44 7.79 -15.60 3.09
C ALA A 44 7.25 -16.42 4.26
N PHE A 45 7.63 -16.07 5.49
CA PHE A 45 7.11 -16.72 6.71
C PHE A 45 5.59 -16.60 6.83
N VAL A 46 5.03 -15.42 6.56
CA VAL A 46 3.59 -15.18 6.62
C VAL A 46 2.89 -15.91 5.47
N GLU A 47 3.38 -15.79 4.24
CA GLU A 47 2.77 -16.47 3.10
C GLU A 47 2.75 -17.99 3.29
N GLU A 48 3.86 -18.61 3.70
CA GLU A 48 3.93 -20.06 3.92
C GLU A 48 2.91 -20.54 4.97
N ARG A 49 2.75 -19.78 6.07
CA ARG A 49 1.87 -20.17 7.17
C ARG A 49 0.39 -19.89 6.91
N TYR A 50 0.08 -18.83 6.17
CA TYR A 50 -1.30 -18.33 6.04
C TYR A 50 -1.95 -18.59 4.68
N THR A 51 -1.20 -18.96 3.64
CA THR A 51 -1.76 -19.31 2.32
C THR A 51 -2.92 -20.32 2.39
N PRO A 52 -2.88 -21.39 3.22
CA PRO A 52 -3.98 -22.35 3.28
C PRO A 52 -5.34 -21.78 3.72
N TYR A 53 -5.36 -20.60 4.34
CA TYR A 53 -6.60 -19.92 4.77
C TYR A 53 -7.15 -18.98 3.69
N TYR A 54 -6.45 -18.81 2.57
CA TYR A 54 -6.83 -17.94 1.47
C TYR A 54 -7.40 -18.79 0.32
N ALA A 55 -8.49 -18.32 -0.28
CA ALA A 55 -9.10 -18.99 -1.42
C ALA A 55 -8.28 -18.74 -2.69
N GLU A 56 -7.89 -19.80 -3.41
CA GLU A 56 -7.08 -19.69 -4.62
C GLU A 56 -7.85 -19.14 -5.83
N THR A 57 -9.12 -19.51 -5.99
CA THR A 57 -9.91 -19.25 -7.23
C THR A 57 -11.36 -18.86 -6.92
N LEU A 58 -11.56 -18.00 -5.90
CA LEU A 58 -12.89 -17.50 -5.57
C LEU A 58 -12.98 -15.97 -5.71
N GLY A 59 -13.64 -15.50 -6.76
CA GLY A 59 -13.99 -14.10 -6.93
C GLY A 59 -12.79 -13.18 -7.20
N ARG A 60 -12.82 -11.97 -6.63
CA ARG A 60 -11.73 -10.99 -6.74
C ARG A 60 -10.52 -11.51 -5.96
N PRO A 61 -9.28 -11.46 -6.52
CA PRO A 61 -8.08 -11.79 -5.79
C PRO A 61 -7.99 -11.04 -4.46
N SER A 62 -7.71 -11.80 -3.41
CA SER A 62 -7.46 -11.27 -2.07
C SER A 62 -6.10 -10.56 -2.00
N ILE A 63 -5.93 -9.75 -0.96
CA ILE A 63 -4.63 -9.14 -0.66
C ILE A 63 -3.68 -10.24 -0.21
N ALA A 64 -2.45 -10.24 -0.70
CA ALA A 64 -1.44 -11.22 -0.28
C ALA A 64 -1.27 -11.19 1.27
N PRO A 65 -1.14 -12.35 1.93
CA PRO A 65 -1.04 -12.42 3.39
C PRO A 65 0.02 -11.47 3.97
N GLY A 66 1.24 -11.46 3.40
CA GLY A 66 2.32 -10.56 3.85
C GLY A 66 1.93 -9.07 3.81
N VAL A 67 1.25 -8.65 2.74
CA VAL A 67 0.76 -7.27 2.60
C VAL A 67 -0.32 -6.96 3.64
N TYR A 68 -1.25 -7.88 3.88
CA TYR A 68 -2.31 -7.69 4.87
C TYR A 68 -1.73 -7.55 6.29
N PHE A 69 -0.76 -8.38 6.69
CA PHE A 69 -0.08 -8.24 7.98
C PHE A 69 0.65 -6.90 8.12
N ARG A 70 1.29 -6.41 7.06
CA ARG A 70 1.90 -5.08 7.06
C ARG A 70 0.86 -3.96 7.19
N MET A 71 -0.33 -4.11 6.59
CA MET A 71 -1.45 -3.19 6.83
C MET A 71 -1.88 -3.18 8.30
N LEU A 72 -1.95 -4.34 8.95
CA LEU A 72 -2.24 -4.43 10.39
C LEU A 72 -1.17 -3.74 11.24
N MET A 73 0.12 -3.83 10.86
CA MET A 73 1.21 -3.09 11.52
C MET A 73 1.00 -1.58 11.42
N ILE A 74 0.60 -1.06 10.26
CA ILE A 74 0.27 0.36 10.10
C ILE A 74 -0.88 0.73 11.05
N GLY A 75 -1.93 -0.08 11.09
CA GLY A 75 -3.05 0.14 12.00
C GLY A 75 -2.63 0.20 13.46
N TYR A 76 -1.74 -0.71 13.88
CA TYR A 76 -1.18 -0.73 15.23
C TYR A 76 -0.32 0.50 15.52
N PHE A 77 0.64 0.85 14.65
CA PHE A 77 1.58 1.95 14.87
C PHE A 77 0.93 3.33 14.78
N GLU A 78 -0.10 3.48 13.94
CA GLU A 78 -0.81 4.76 13.74
C GLU A 78 -2.12 4.86 14.54
N GLY A 79 -2.45 3.84 15.34
CA GLY A 79 -3.64 3.84 16.20
C GLY A 79 -4.97 3.81 15.43
N LEU A 80 -5.00 3.16 14.27
CA LEU A 80 -6.20 3.05 13.43
C LEU A 80 -7.09 1.91 13.93
N GLY A 81 -8.29 2.25 14.40
CA GLY A 81 -9.21 1.28 15.02
C GLY A 81 -10.02 0.42 14.04
N SER A 82 -9.81 0.52 12.73
CA SER A 82 -10.54 -0.29 11.75
C SER A 82 -9.73 -0.54 10.48
N GLU A 83 -9.99 -1.68 9.84
CA GLU A 83 -9.40 -2.02 8.53
C GLU A 83 -9.73 -0.97 7.46
N ARG A 84 -10.94 -0.40 7.51
CA ARG A 84 -11.35 0.70 6.63
C ARG A 84 -10.50 1.95 6.86
N GLY A 85 -10.17 2.25 8.11
CA GLY A 85 -9.26 3.35 8.45
C GLY A 85 -7.85 3.12 7.90
N ILE A 86 -7.36 1.87 7.99
CA ILE A 86 -6.08 1.47 7.42
C ILE A 86 -6.09 1.63 5.89
N ASP A 87 -7.13 1.15 5.21
CA ASP A 87 -7.27 1.26 3.76
C ASP A 87 -7.27 2.70 3.27
N TRP A 88 -8.01 3.59 3.96
CA TRP A 88 -7.99 5.02 3.67
C TRP A 88 -6.60 5.62 3.86
N ARG A 89 -5.93 5.30 4.98
CA ARG A 89 -4.61 5.83 5.29
C ARG A 89 -3.54 5.39 4.29
N VAL A 90 -3.59 4.12 3.86
CA VAL A 90 -2.68 3.54 2.87
C VAL A 90 -2.94 4.12 1.47
N THR A 91 -4.21 4.29 1.11
CA THR A 91 -4.59 4.82 -0.20
C THR A 91 -4.04 6.23 -0.42
N ASP A 92 -4.00 7.06 0.62
CA ASP A 92 -3.56 8.45 0.57
C ASP A 92 -2.02 8.61 0.61
N SER A 93 -1.25 7.54 0.84
CA SER A 93 0.18 7.67 1.16
C SER A 93 1.11 6.84 0.28
N LEU A 94 1.81 7.50 -0.63
CA LEU A 94 2.82 6.88 -1.49
C LEU A 94 3.93 6.16 -0.70
N ARG A 95 4.29 6.64 0.50
CA ARG A 95 5.29 5.98 1.34
C ARG A 95 4.79 4.69 1.95
N LEU A 96 3.53 4.66 2.42
CA LEU A 96 2.94 3.43 2.93
C LEU A 96 2.79 2.41 1.81
N ARG A 97 2.49 2.85 0.57
CA ARG A 97 2.51 1.96 -0.60
C ARG A 97 3.88 1.32 -0.81
N GLN A 98 4.98 2.06 -0.66
CA GLN A 98 6.32 1.48 -0.74
C GLN A 98 6.59 0.45 0.38
N PHE A 99 6.13 0.73 1.61
CA PHE A 99 6.23 -0.22 2.72
C PHE A 99 5.43 -1.51 2.49
N LEU A 100 4.29 -1.40 1.80
CA LEU A 100 3.44 -2.50 1.39
C LEU A 100 3.92 -3.19 0.09
N VAL A 101 5.12 -2.84 -0.39
CA VAL A 101 5.73 -3.42 -1.59
C VAL A 101 4.91 -3.14 -2.87
N TYR A 102 4.05 -2.12 -2.86
CA TYR A 102 3.42 -1.62 -4.07
C TYR A 102 4.36 -0.72 -4.87
N ASP A 103 4.18 -0.71 -6.19
CA ASP A 103 4.72 0.31 -7.07
C ASP A 103 3.84 1.58 -7.06
N LEU A 104 4.25 2.60 -7.83
CA LEU A 104 3.52 3.86 -7.90
C LEU A 104 2.12 3.72 -8.54
N THR A 105 1.92 2.70 -9.36
CA THR A 105 0.64 2.37 -10.02
C THR A 105 -0.27 1.47 -9.17
N GLY A 106 0.20 0.97 -8.02
CA GLY A 106 -0.57 0.11 -7.13
C GLY A 106 -0.47 -1.38 -7.44
N SER A 107 0.48 -1.80 -8.29
CA SER A 107 0.80 -3.21 -8.49
C SER A 107 1.79 -3.68 -7.42
N VAL A 108 1.68 -4.93 -6.95
CA VAL A 108 2.69 -5.52 -6.07
C VAL A 108 3.98 -5.63 -6.88
N ARG A 109 5.09 -5.10 -6.36
CA ARG A 109 6.42 -5.31 -6.94
C ARG A 109 6.72 -6.81 -6.88
N THR A 110 6.48 -7.48 -7.99
CA THR A 110 6.89 -8.86 -8.20
C THR A 110 8.41 -8.88 -8.19
N LYS A 111 9.02 -9.74 -7.38
CA LYS A 111 10.47 -9.96 -7.46
C LYS A 111 10.80 -10.43 -8.88
N ALA A 112 11.72 -9.71 -9.54
CA ALA A 112 12.38 -10.18 -10.76
C ALA A 112 13.29 -11.37 -10.45
#